data_AF-R5Q4U9-F1
#
_entry.id   AF-R5Q4U9-F1
#
_cell.length_a   1.000
_cell.length_b   1.000
_cell.length_c   1.000
_cell.angle_alpha   90.00
_cell.angle_beta   90.00
_cell.angle_gamma   90.00
#
_symmetry.space_group_name_H-M   'P 1'
#
loop_
_entity.id
_entity.type
_entity.pdbx_description
1 polymer ?
#
loop_
_entity_poly.entity_id
_entity_poly.type
_entity_poly.pdbx_seq_one_letter_code
_entity_poly.pdbx_strand_id
1 'polypeptide(L)'
;MNDNLNWYSYRKLAEALQKKYPDTDTLDLSDETLGEMLYGLDMTKGFPAMPEKDKKDIFFAVKVAWTQIIENDADYNAHADDAYV
;
A
#
# COMPACT_ATOMS: atom_id res chain seq x y z
N MET A 1 11.08 18.41 -1.23
CA MET A 1 9.93 18.00 -2.03
C MET A 1 8.77 17.80 -1.08
N ASN A 2 7.88 18.80 -0.95
CA ASN A 2 6.58 18.59 -0.30
C ASN A 2 5.63 18.10 -1.39
N ASP A 3 5.74 16.83 -1.74
CA ASP A 3 4.64 16.16 -2.42
C ASP A 3 3.42 16.29 -1.51
N ASN A 4 2.30 16.78 -2.05
CA ASN A 4 1.00 16.87 -1.38
C ASN A 4 0.47 15.45 -1.09
N LEU A 5 1.12 14.77 -0.16
CA LEU A 5 0.79 13.42 0.25
C LEU A 5 -0.50 13.47 1.04
N ASN A 6 -1.45 12.63 0.64
CA ASN A 6 -2.80 12.57 1.21
C ASN A 6 -3.35 11.14 1.06
N TRP A 7 -4.58 10.92 1.53
CA TRP A 7 -5.23 9.61 1.42
C TRP A 7 -5.45 9.11 -0.01
N TYR A 8 -5.42 10.00 -0.99
CA TYR A 8 -5.53 9.67 -2.42
C TYR A 8 -4.17 9.33 -3.06
N SER A 9 -3.07 9.39 -2.30
CA SER A 9 -1.73 9.01 -2.75
C SER A 9 -1.53 7.49 -2.69
N TYR A 10 -2.44 6.73 -3.30
CA TYR A 10 -2.61 5.29 -3.11
C TYR A 10 -1.32 4.49 -3.30
N ARG A 11 -0.57 4.77 -4.38
CA ARG A 11 0.69 4.09 -4.68
C ARG A 11 1.74 4.31 -3.59
N LYS A 12 1.91 5.55 -3.12
CA LYS A 12 2.88 5.87 -2.06
C LYS A 12 2.50 5.24 -0.72
N LEU A 13 1.19 5.18 -0.42
CA LEU A 13 0.68 4.49 0.77
C LEU A 13 0.93 2.98 0.67
N ALA A 14 0.65 2.38 -0.49
CA ALA A 14 0.89 0.97 -0.75
C ALA A 14 2.38 0.59 -0.70
N GLU A 15 3.27 1.41 -1.26
CA GLU A 15 4.74 1.21 -1.18
C GLU A 15 5.21 1.24 0.28
N ALA A 16 4.68 2.16 1.08
CA ALA A 16 5.00 2.24 2.51
C ALA A 16 4.44 1.07 3.31
N LEU A 17 3.25 0.56 2.94
CA LEU A 17 2.67 -0.64 3.53
C LEU A 17 3.52 -1.89 3.18
N GLN A 18 3.87 -2.09 1.91
CA GLN A 18 4.74 -3.21 1.50
C GLN A 18 6.08 -3.18 2.23
N LYS A 19 6.69 -1.98 2.36
CA LYS A 19 7.97 -1.84 3.05
C LYS A 19 7.88 -2.19 4.54
N LYS A 20 6.74 -1.90 5.18
CA LYS A 20 6.55 -2.10 6.62
C LYS A 20 5.97 -3.49 6.96
N TYR A 21 5.18 -4.06 6.06
CA TYR A 21 4.45 -5.30 6.23
C TYR A 21 4.56 -6.22 4.99
N PRO A 22 5.78 -6.61 4.58
CA PRO A 22 6.01 -7.31 3.31
C PRO A 22 5.32 -8.68 3.20
N ASP A 23 5.11 -9.36 4.33
CA ASP A 23 4.49 -10.69 4.41
C ASP A 23 2.96 -10.64 4.57
N THR A 24 2.33 -9.47 4.45
CA THR A 24 0.87 -9.36 4.59
C THR A 24 0.18 -9.83 3.32
N ASP A 25 -0.69 -10.82 3.47
CA ASP A 25 -1.60 -11.24 2.41
C ASP A 25 -2.68 -10.17 2.19
N THR A 26 -2.58 -9.46 1.07
CA THR A 26 -3.52 -8.38 0.72
C THR A 26 -4.91 -8.90 0.33
N LEU A 27 -5.05 -10.18 -0.02
CA LEU A 27 -6.31 -10.79 -0.42
C LEU A 27 -7.22 -11.10 0.78
N ASP A 28 -6.64 -11.51 1.91
CA ASP A 28 -7.36 -11.79 3.17
C ASP A 28 -7.38 -10.58 4.13
N LEU A 29 -6.68 -9.50 3.78
CA LEU A 29 -6.62 -8.30 4.61
C LEU A 29 -8.00 -7.65 4.75
N SER A 30 -8.47 -7.44 5.98
CA SER A 30 -9.72 -6.71 6.24
C SER A 30 -9.54 -5.20 6.07
N ASP A 31 -10.63 -4.48 5.79
CA ASP A 31 -10.61 -3.00 5.69
C ASP A 31 -10.30 -2.33 7.04
N GLU A 32 -10.68 -2.96 8.15
CA GLU A 32 -10.37 -2.47 9.50
C GLU A 32 -8.86 -2.53 9.74
N THR A 33 -8.27 -3.70 9.53
CA THR A 33 -6.82 -3.92 9.68
C THR A 33 -6.02 -3.05 8.72
N LEU A 34 -6.46 -2.91 7.46
CA LEU A 34 -5.83 -1.99 6.50
C LEU A 34 -5.88 -0.55 6.99
N GLY A 35 -7.01 -0.13 7.56
CA GLY A 35 -7.15 1.19 8.17
C GLY A 35 -6.13 1.41 9.29
N GLU A 36 -6.03 0.47 10.22
CA GLU A 36 -5.04 0.54 11.31
C GLU A 36 -3.60 0.59 10.79
N MET A 37 -3.27 -0.24 9.79
CA MET A 37 -1.96 -0.24 9.16
C MET A 37 -1.63 1.11 8.50
N LEU A 38 -2.60 1.71 7.80
CA LEU A 38 -2.49 3.01 7.16
C LEU A 38 -2.29 4.15 8.17
N TYR A 39 -3.07 4.17 9.25
CA TYR A 39 -2.90 5.14 10.33
C TYR A 39 -1.58 4.94 11.11
N GLY A 40 -1.03 3.72 11.08
CA GLY A 40 0.25 3.37 11.67
C GLY A 40 1.48 3.78 10.85
N LEU A 41 1.32 4.37 9.65
CA LEU A 41 2.43 4.84 8.83
C LEU A 41 2.96 6.20 9.32
N ASP A 42 4.28 6.40 9.33
CA ASP A 42 4.86 7.70 9.69
C ASP A 42 4.45 8.82 8.71
N MET A 43 4.24 8.50 7.43
CA MET A 43 3.85 9.47 6.40
C MET A 43 2.41 9.95 6.51
N THR A 44 1.55 9.22 7.23
CA THR A 44 0.16 9.61 7.47
C THR A 44 -0.01 10.38 8.78
N LYS A 45 1.06 10.54 9.56
CA LYS A 45 1.07 11.42 10.74
C LYS A 45 0.79 12.85 10.32
N GLY A 46 -0.35 13.38 10.77
CA GLY A 46 -0.80 14.73 10.44
C GLY A 46 -1.73 14.81 9.22
N PHE A 47 -2.09 13.67 8.62
CA PHE A 47 -3.21 13.66 7.68
C PHE A 47 -4.51 14.02 8.42
N PRO A 48 -5.45 14.71 7.76
CA PRO A 48 -6.80 14.84 8.30
C PRO A 48 -7.43 13.45 8.44
N ALA A 49 -8.52 13.34 9.21
CA ALA A 49 -9.28 12.10 9.25
C ALA A 49 -9.66 11.65 7.83
N MET A 50 -9.61 10.34 7.57
CA MET A 50 -9.97 9.81 6.25
C MET A 50 -11.42 10.17 5.92
N PRO A 51 -11.72 10.66 4.70
CA PRO A 51 -13.08 11.04 4.31
C PRO A 51 -14.02 9.83 4.39
N GLU A 52 -15.03 9.88 5.26
CA GLU A 52 -15.92 8.72 5.48
C GLU A 52 -16.64 8.27 4.20
N LYS A 53 -17.01 9.23 3.36
CA LYS A 53 -17.69 8.97 2.07
C LYS A 53 -16.83 8.19 1.07
N ASP A 54 -15.51 8.37 1.11
CA ASP A 54 -14.58 7.78 0.14
C ASP A 54 -13.73 6.67 0.78
N LYS A 55 -13.94 6.37 2.07
CA LYS A 55 -13.10 5.46 2.86
C LYS A 55 -12.96 4.08 2.23
N LYS A 56 -14.07 3.52 1.73
CA LYS A 56 -14.07 2.22 1.03
C LYS A 56 -13.29 2.27 -0.28
N ASP A 57 -13.48 3.34 -1.06
CA ASP A 57 -12.79 3.50 -2.34
C ASP A 57 -11.28 3.69 -2.15
N ILE A 58 -10.90 4.45 -1.11
CA ILE A 58 -9.49 4.63 -0.71
C ILE A 58 -8.87 3.29 -0.31
N PHE A 59 -9.53 2.53 0.55
CA PHE A 59 -9.05 1.21 0.97
C PHE A 59 -8.91 0.24 -0.20
N PHE A 60 -9.92 0.19 -1.07
CA PHE A 60 -9.87 -0.64 -2.26
C PHE A 60 -8.72 -0.22 -3.19
N ALA A 61 -8.58 1.08 -3.48
CA ALA A 61 -7.51 1.59 -4.34
C ALA A 61 -6.11 1.34 -3.77
N VAL A 62 -5.93 1.48 -2.46
CA VAL A 62 -4.66 1.16 -1.77
C VAL A 62 -4.37 -0.34 -1.86
N LYS A 63 -5.34 -1.21 -1.59
CA LYS A 63 -5.18 -2.66 -1.72
C LYS A 63 -4.78 -3.08 -3.13
N VAL A 64 -5.49 -2.57 -4.15
CA VAL A 64 -5.17 -2.85 -5.55
C VAL A 64 -3.75 -2.39 -5.89
N ALA A 65 -3.36 -1.17 -5.48
CA ALA A 65 -2.00 -0.68 -5.68
C ALA A 65 -0.95 -1.54 -4.96
N TRP A 66 -1.27 -2.04 -3.76
CA TRP A 66 -0.39 -2.88 -2.98
C TRP A 66 -0.20 -4.26 -3.61
N THR A 67 -1.28 -4.92 -4.03
CA THR A 67 -1.20 -6.19 -4.77
C THR A 67 -0.37 -6.03 -6.04
N GLN A 68 -0.56 -4.95 -6.80
CA GLN A 68 0.24 -4.70 -8.00
C GLN A 68 1.73 -4.51 -7.69
N ILE A 69 2.07 -3.91 -6.54
CA ILE A 69 3.47 -3.79 -6.10
C ILE A 69 4.01 -5.18 -5.79
N ILE A 70 3.29 -6.01 -5.03
CA ILE A 70 3.72 -7.38 -4.71
C ILE A 70 3.91 -8.20 -5.99
N GLU A 71 2.99 -8.14 -6.94
CA GLU A 71 3.07 -8.87 -8.22
C GLU A 71 4.24 -8.39 -9.08
N ASN A 72 4.47 -7.06 -9.18
CA ASN A 72 5.63 -6.54 -9.91
C ASN A 72 6.95 -6.82 -9.19
N ASP A 73 6.98 -6.85 -7.86
CA ASP A 73 8.17 -7.25 -7.08
C ASP A 73 8.41 -8.76 -7.22
N ALA A 74 7.35 -9.57 -7.36
CA ALA A 74 7.45 -11.00 -7.64
C ALA A 74 7.94 -11.26 -9.07
N ASP A 75 7.48 -10.53 -10.08
CA ASP A 75 8.04 -10.59 -11.44
C ASP A 75 9.50 -10.09 -11.47
N TYR A 76 9.84 -9.04 -10.70
CA TYR A 76 11.22 -8.57 -10.58
C TYR A 76 12.13 -9.57 -9.85
N ASN A 77 11.63 -10.28 -8.82
CA ASN A 77 12.34 -11.34 -8.13
C ASN A 77 12.40 -12.65 -8.93
N ALA A 78 11.39 -12.97 -9.75
CA ALA A 78 11.40 -14.13 -10.64
C ALA A 78 12.39 -13.95 -11.80
N HIS A 79 12.59 -12.71 -12.27
CA HIS A 79 13.58 -12.41 -13.30
C HIS A 79 14.99 -12.13 -12.75
N ALA A 80 15.17 -12.06 -11.43
CA ALA A 80 16.49 -11.88 -10.81
C ALA A 80 17.31 -13.19 -10.71
N ASP A 81 16.67 -14.36 -10.80
CA ASP A 81 17.37 -15.66 -10.74
C ASP A 81 17.68 -16.26 -12.13
N ASP A 82 16.98 -15.83 -13.20
CA ASP A 82 17.15 -16.36 -14.56
C ASP A 82 18.06 -15.52 -15.47
N ALA A 83 18.94 -14.68 -14.90
CA ALA A 83 19.99 -13.96 -15.64
C ALA A 83 21.33 -14.73 -15.72
N TYR A 84 21.31 -16.05 -15.52
CA TYR A 84 22.45 -16.95 -15.75
C TYR A 84 22.04 -18.23 -16.49
N VAL A 85 21.76 -18.12 -17.79
CA VAL A 85 21.98 -19.20 -18.77
C VAL A 85 22.55 -18.61 -20.06
#